data_AF-A0A9P4URH2-F1
#
_entry.id   AF-A0A9P4URH2-F1
#
_cell.length_a   1.000
_cell.length_b   1.000
_cell.length_c   1.000
_cell.angle_alpha   90.00
_cell.angle_beta   90.00
_cell.angle_gamma   90.00
#
_symmetry.space_group_name_H-M   'P 1'
#
loop_
_entity.id
_entity.type
_entity.pdbx_description
1 polymer ?
#
loop_
_entity_poly.entity_id
_entity_poly.type
_entity_poly.pdbx_seq_one_letter_code
_entity_poly.pdbx_strand_id
1 'polypeptide(L)'
;MPNTAPPSSTIRAYYRRLYKAGLHSVLYSKPSRFVVRDCIRYAFRNYEPSRLEPARVERTLEFLSRAARVSGLEHRIVRNVTHVWWMRNTQKDIKGKQLKEVAFQRTAYEGFERTLQQLNDSMGMCLYLDSKALYQTARRTKRQPVPRVRFPDASLQ
;
A
#
# COMPACT_ATOMS: atom_id res chain seq x y z
N MET A 1 3.25 24.50 -16.89
CA MET A 1 4.34 24.23 -15.94
C MET A 1 4.93 22.88 -16.26
N PRO A 2 6.25 22.74 -16.44
CA PRO A 2 6.84 21.45 -16.82
C PRO A 2 6.62 20.47 -15.66
N ASN A 3 6.04 19.32 -15.99
CA ASN A 3 5.73 18.23 -15.07
C ASN A 3 7.03 17.49 -14.72
N THR A 4 7.92 18.13 -13.95
CA THR A 4 9.20 17.55 -13.56
C THR A 4 8.96 16.63 -12.36
N ALA A 5 9.36 15.36 -12.51
CA ALA A 5 9.24 14.38 -11.44
C ALA A 5 9.93 14.88 -10.15
N PRO A 6 9.35 14.65 -8.96
CA PRO A 6 9.92 15.10 -7.71
C PRO A 6 11.29 14.45 -7.47
N PRO A 7 12.22 15.15 -6.80
CA PRO A 7 13.55 14.61 -6.55
C PRO A 7 13.49 13.35 -5.67
N SER A 8 14.41 12.42 -5.91
CA SER A 8 14.48 11.12 -5.20
C SER A 8 14.58 11.25 -3.67
N SER A 9 15.13 12.34 -3.16
CA SER A 9 15.14 12.67 -1.72
C SER A 9 13.72 12.83 -1.17
N THR A 10 12.87 13.59 -1.87
CA THR A 10 11.48 13.85 -1.51
C THR A 10 10.63 12.58 -1.54
N ILE A 11 10.80 11.75 -2.57
CA ILE A 11 10.10 10.45 -2.67
C ILE A 11 10.43 9.56 -1.46
N ARG A 12 11.72 9.48 -1.07
CA ARG A 12 12.16 8.73 0.11
C ARG A 12 11.61 9.32 1.41
N ALA A 13 11.51 10.64 1.52
CA ALA A 13 10.93 11.31 2.67
C ALA A 13 9.44 10.95 2.83
N TYR A 14 8.67 11.03 1.75
CA TYR A 14 7.25 10.63 1.75
C TYR A 14 7.06 9.16 2.08
N TYR A 15 7.85 8.27 1.48
CA TYR A 15 7.83 6.85 1.82
C TYR A 15 8.00 6.63 3.33
N ARG A 16 9.03 7.24 3.93
CA ARG A 16 9.32 7.10 5.37
C ARG A 16 8.18 7.64 6.25
N ARG A 17 7.62 8.79 5.90
CA ARG A 17 6.51 9.42 6.65
C ARG A 17 5.25 8.57 6.57
N LEU A 18 4.85 8.14 5.39
CA LEU A 18 3.68 7.27 5.19
C LEU A 18 3.86 5.93 5.86
N TYR A 19 5.06 5.35 5.78
CA TYR A 19 5.38 4.09 6.45
C TYR A 19 5.20 4.18 7.96
N LYS A 20 5.77 5.22 8.60
CA LYS A 20 5.60 5.45 10.04
C LYS A 20 4.13 5.70 10.38
N ALA A 21 3.49 6.66 9.73
CA ALA A 21 2.08 7.02 9.99
C ALA A 21 1.15 5.80 9.81
N GLY A 22 1.37 4.99 8.79
CA GLY A 22 0.62 3.76 8.55
C GLY A 22 0.77 2.77 9.70
N LEU A 23 1.99 2.53 10.20
CA LEU A 23 2.18 1.64 11.35
C LEU A 23 1.54 2.16 12.64
N HIS A 24 1.61 3.47 12.88
CA HIS A 24 0.94 4.11 14.00
C HIS A 24 -0.59 4.01 13.88
N SER A 25 -1.15 4.18 12.68
CA SER A 25 -2.60 4.12 12.46
C SER A 25 -3.23 2.77 12.82
N VAL A 26 -2.45 1.68 12.74
CA VAL A 26 -2.86 0.33 13.13
C VAL A 26 -2.33 -0.08 14.50
N LEU A 27 -1.75 0.86 15.26
CA LEU A 27 -1.17 0.64 16.59
C LEU A 27 -0.17 -0.52 16.61
N TYR A 28 0.58 -0.71 15.53
CA TYR A 28 1.50 -1.84 15.35
C TYR A 28 0.87 -3.24 15.55
N SER A 29 -0.46 -3.36 15.45
CA SER A 29 -1.17 -4.63 15.64
C SER A 29 -0.80 -5.67 14.59
N LYS A 30 -0.75 -6.95 14.99
CA LYS A 30 -0.69 -8.09 14.08
C LYS A 30 -2.13 -8.52 13.73
N PRO A 31 -2.44 -8.89 12.48
CA PRO A 31 -1.56 -8.95 11.30
C PRO A 31 -1.40 -7.61 10.56
N SER A 32 -2.16 -6.58 10.96
CA SER A 32 -2.33 -5.31 10.25
C SER A 32 -1.03 -4.61 9.86
N ARG A 33 -0.04 -4.57 10.75
CA ARG A 33 1.27 -3.96 10.48
C ARG A 33 1.98 -4.52 9.25
N PHE A 34 1.79 -5.80 8.95
CA PHE A 34 2.44 -6.45 7.80
C PHE A 34 1.76 -6.06 6.50
N VAL A 35 0.43 -6.02 6.51
CA VAL A 35 -0.37 -5.56 5.38
C VAL A 35 -0.03 -4.12 5.04
N VAL A 36 -0.03 -3.20 6.01
CA VAL A 36 0.30 -1.79 5.79
C VAL A 36 1.69 -1.62 5.19
N ARG A 37 2.68 -2.30 5.80
CA ARG A 37 4.07 -2.31 5.31
C ARG A 37 4.14 -2.75 3.85
N ASP A 38 3.48 -3.86 3.53
CA ASP A 38 3.59 -4.47 2.21
C ASP A 38 2.85 -3.61 1.17
N CYS A 39 1.71 -3.02 1.52
CA CYS A 39 0.99 -2.08 0.66
C CYS A 39 1.81 -0.82 0.35
N ILE A 40 2.41 -0.19 1.35
CA ILE A 40 3.22 1.02 1.13
C ILE A 40 4.48 0.71 0.31
N ARG A 41 5.17 -0.40 0.62
CA ARG A 41 6.32 -0.85 -0.18
C ARG A 41 5.93 -1.14 -1.62
N TYR A 42 4.79 -1.77 -1.81
CA TYR A 42 4.29 -2.11 -3.12
C TYR A 42 3.97 -0.85 -3.93
N ALA A 43 3.21 0.07 -3.36
CA ALA A 43 2.88 1.34 -4.00
C ALA A 43 4.16 2.04 -4.46
N PHE A 44 5.10 2.33 -3.57
CA PHE A 44 6.33 3.04 -3.94
C PHE A 44 7.27 2.30 -4.90
N ARG A 45 7.12 0.98 -5.07
CA ARG A 45 7.94 0.19 -6.02
C ARG A 45 7.37 0.16 -7.43
N ASN A 46 6.05 0.31 -7.58
CA ASN A 46 5.35 0.16 -8.86
C ASN A 46 4.70 1.47 -9.31
N TYR A 47 4.88 2.52 -8.52
CA TYR A 47 4.34 3.83 -8.78
C TYR A 47 5.29 4.68 -9.61
N GLU A 48 4.72 5.35 -10.61
CA GLU A 48 5.44 6.28 -11.45
C GLU A 48 5.71 7.58 -10.68
N PRO A 49 6.98 8.02 -10.51
CA PRO A 49 7.33 9.22 -9.75
C PRO A 49 6.59 10.49 -10.20
N SER A 50 6.29 10.61 -11.50
CA SER A 50 5.60 11.76 -12.09
C SER A 50 4.13 11.90 -11.67
N ARG A 51 3.54 10.85 -11.07
CA ARG A 51 2.15 10.89 -10.57
C ARG A 51 2.07 11.35 -9.12
N LEU A 52 3.21 11.50 -8.42
CA LEU A 52 3.26 11.76 -7.00
C LEU A 52 2.79 13.17 -6.68
N GLU A 53 1.56 13.28 -6.21
CA GLU A 53 0.97 14.54 -5.77
C GLU A 53 1.27 14.81 -4.28
N PRO A 54 2.11 15.82 -3.94
CA PRO A 54 2.44 16.16 -2.56
C PRO A 54 1.21 16.37 -1.67
N ALA A 55 0.20 17.08 -2.19
CA ALA A 55 -1.03 17.38 -1.46
C ALA A 55 -1.80 16.11 -1.07
N ARG A 56 -1.80 15.07 -1.92
CA ARG A 56 -2.46 13.79 -1.61
C ARG A 56 -1.74 13.05 -0.51
N VAL A 57 -0.40 13.11 -0.50
CA VAL A 57 0.41 12.50 0.55
C VAL A 57 0.17 13.17 1.90
N GLU A 58 0.15 14.51 1.95
CA GLU A 58 -0.10 15.23 3.21
C GLU A 58 -1.48 14.94 3.79
N ARG A 59 -2.54 14.98 2.96
CA ARG A 59 -3.90 14.61 3.41
C ARG A 59 -3.96 13.17 3.93
N THR A 60 -3.25 12.25 3.28
CA THR A 60 -3.16 10.86 3.73
C THR A 60 -2.42 10.73 5.06
N LEU A 61 -1.35 11.51 5.27
CA LEU A 61 -0.63 11.52 6.54
C LEU A 61 -1.50 12.06 7.67
N GLU A 62 -2.27 13.11 7.42
CA GLU A 62 -3.23 13.65 8.39
C GLU A 62 -4.30 12.62 8.74
N PHE A 63 -4.89 11.96 7.74
CA PHE A 63 -5.87 10.89 7.92
C PHE A 63 -5.33 9.74 8.78
N LEU A 64 -4.12 9.26 8.47
CA LEU A 64 -3.47 8.19 9.25
C LEU A 64 -3.10 8.62 10.67
N SER A 65 -2.72 9.89 10.86
CA SER A 65 -2.46 10.47 12.17
C SER A 65 -3.73 10.51 13.02
N ARG A 66 -4.86 10.94 12.44
CA ARG A 66 -6.18 10.92 13.10
C ARG A 66 -6.59 9.49 13.47
N ALA A 67 -6.40 8.54 12.56
CA ALA A 67 -6.67 7.11 12.79
C ALA A 67 -5.83 6.50 13.94
N ALA A 68 -4.64 7.05 14.21
CA ALA A 68 -3.79 6.62 15.32
C ALA A 68 -4.20 7.25 16.67
N ARG A 69 -4.71 8.49 16.64
CA ARG A 69 -4.99 9.28 17.85
C ARG A 69 -6.34 8.94 18.48
N VAL A 70 -7.35 8.66 17.67
CA VAL A 70 -8.73 8.48 18.15
C VAL A 70 -9.31 7.21 17.52
N SER A 71 -10.09 6.44 18.29
CA SER A 71 -10.91 5.32 17.79
C SER A 71 -12.15 5.81 17.01
N GLY A 72 -11.90 6.68 16.04
CA GLY A 72 -12.90 7.35 15.23
C GLY A 72 -13.28 6.59 13.97
N LEU A 73 -13.82 7.32 13.00
CA LEU A 73 -14.16 6.76 11.70
C LEU A 73 -12.91 6.37 10.92
N GLU A 74 -11.87 7.21 10.95
CA GLU A 74 -10.59 6.99 10.27
C GLU A 74 -9.93 5.70 10.76
N HIS A 75 -9.92 5.47 12.08
CA HIS A 75 -9.42 4.23 12.67
C HIS A 75 -10.19 3.00 12.15
N ARG A 76 -11.52 3.07 12.15
CA ARG A 76 -12.38 1.99 11.65
C ARG A 76 -12.16 1.72 10.16
N ILE A 77 -12.02 2.76 9.34
CA ILE A 77 -11.71 2.64 7.91
C ILE A 77 -10.37 1.94 7.73
N VAL A 78 -9.30 2.41 8.38
CA VAL A 78 -7.96 1.80 8.26
C VAL A 78 -7.98 0.34 8.71
N ARG A 79 -8.64 0.04 9.84
CA ARG A 79 -8.79 -1.32 10.35
C ARG A 79 -9.49 -2.22 9.33
N ASN A 80 -10.64 -1.79 8.81
CA ASN A 80 -11.43 -2.58 7.87
C ASN A 80 -10.68 -2.81 6.56
N VAL A 81 -10.07 -1.77 6.01
CA VAL A 81 -9.28 -1.88 4.79
C VAL A 81 -8.14 -2.89 4.99
N THR A 82 -7.42 -2.77 6.09
CA THR A 82 -6.31 -3.67 6.41
C THR A 82 -6.78 -5.11 6.61
N HIS A 83 -7.94 -5.30 7.24
CA HIS A 83 -8.56 -6.62 7.44
C HIS A 83 -8.95 -7.28 6.11
N VAL A 84 -9.60 -6.53 5.19
CA VAL A 84 -9.96 -7.03 3.86
C VAL A 84 -8.73 -7.46 3.07
N TRP A 85 -7.66 -6.65 3.09
CA TRP A 85 -6.39 -6.99 2.45
C TRP A 85 -5.73 -8.24 3.04
N TRP A 86 -5.76 -8.38 4.36
CA TRP A 86 -5.26 -9.58 5.03
C TRP A 86 -6.05 -10.83 4.62
N MET A 87 -7.39 -10.77 4.75
CA MET A 87 -8.29 -11.87 4.39
C MET A 87 -8.09 -12.32 2.94
N ARG A 88 -7.99 -11.37 2.01
CA ARG A 88 -7.72 -11.66 0.60
C ARG A 88 -6.39 -12.35 0.37
N ASN A 89 -5.36 -12.03 1.15
CA ASN A 89 -4.06 -12.68 1.03
C ASN A 89 -4.06 -14.08 1.64
N THR A 90 -4.73 -14.30 2.77
CA THR A 90 -4.83 -15.61 3.43
C THR A 90 -5.71 -16.58 2.65
N GLN A 91 -6.76 -16.09 2.00
CA GLN A 91 -7.69 -16.91 1.21
C GLN A 91 -7.09 -17.53 -0.07
N LYS A 92 -5.88 -17.14 -0.47
CA LYS A 92 -5.18 -17.69 -1.65
C LYS A 92 -4.63 -19.10 -1.41
N ASP A 93 -4.41 -19.46 -0.14
CA ASP A 93 -3.78 -20.74 0.23
C ASP A 93 -4.82 -21.87 0.43
N ILE A 94 -6.11 -21.56 0.33
CA ILE A 94 -7.20 -22.54 0.51
C ILE A 94 -7.43 -23.26 -0.84
N LYS A 95 -6.87 -24.47 -0.96
CA LYS A 95 -7.19 -25.40 -2.06
C LYS A 95 -8.65 -25.85 -1.95
N GLY A 96 -9.34 -25.98 -3.09
CA GLY A 96 -10.68 -26.59 -3.15
C GLY A 96 -11.89 -25.63 -3.17
N LYS A 97 -11.69 -24.33 -3.40
CA LYS A 97 -12.83 -23.40 -3.54
C LYS A 97 -13.63 -23.67 -4.81
N GLN A 98 -14.96 -23.65 -4.67
CA GLN A 98 -15.86 -23.76 -5.82
C GLN A 98 -15.74 -22.52 -6.72
N LEU A 99 -15.82 -22.71 -8.04
CA LEU A 99 -15.71 -21.64 -9.04
C LEU A 99 -16.69 -20.46 -8.77
N LYS A 100 -17.91 -20.76 -8.32
CA LYS A 100 -18.93 -19.76 -7.97
C LYS A 100 -18.51 -18.89 -6.78
N GLU A 101 -17.89 -19.49 -5.76
CA GLU A 101 -17.40 -18.77 -4.57
C GLU A 101 -16.25 -17.83 -4.94
N VAL A 102 -15.36 -18.27 -5.81
CA VAL A 102 -14.24 -17.45 -6.33
C VAL A 102 -14.76 -16.27 -7.14
N ALA A 103 -15.76 -16.48 -8.00
CA ALA A 103 -16.37 -15.41 -8.80
C ALA A 103 -17.05 -14.36 -7.89
N PHE A 104 -17.83 -14.80 -6.89
CA PHE A 104 -18.47 -13.91 -5.93
C PHE A 104 -17.44 -13.09 -5.13
N GLN A 105 -16.39 -13.74 -4.60
CA GLN A 105 -15.31 -13.06 -3.89
C GLN A 105 -14.62 -12.02 -4.78
N ARG A 106 -14.41 -12.33 -6.07
CA ARG A 106 -13.81 -11.40 -7.03
C ARG A 106 -14.67 -10.14 -7.17
N THR A 107 -15.97 -10.28 -7.42
CA THR A 107 -16.90 -9.15 -7.54
C THR A 107 -16.98 -8.33 -6.26
N ALA A 108 -16.99 -8.98 -5.08
CA ALA A 108 -16.99 -8.28 -3.79
C ALA A 108 -15.71 -7.43 -3.59
N TYR A 109 -14.53 -7.97 -3.92
CA TYR A 109 -13.28 -7.21 -3.85
C TYR A 109 -13.24 -6.08 -4.88
N GLU A 110 -13.75 -6.28 -6.09
CA GLU A 110 -13.86 -5.22 -7.11
C GLU A 110 -14.73 -4.05 -6.62
N GLY A 111 -15.88 -4.33 -5.99
CA GLY A 111 -16.75 -3.31 -5.40
C GLY A 111 -16.08 -2.55 -4.25
N PHE A 112 -15.39 -3.28 -3.37
CA PHE A 112 -14.60 -2.69 -2.29
C PHE A 112 -13.50 -1.77 -2.82
N GLU A 113 -12.73 -2.21 -3.81
CA GLU A 113 -11.66 -1.42 -4.44
C GLU A 113 -12.22 -0.15 -5.08
N ARG A 114 -13.36 -0.24 -5.77
CA ARG A 114 -14.01 0.91 -6.39
C ARG A 114 -14.44 1.93 -5.33
N THR A 115 -14.98 1.46 -4.21
CA THR A 115 -15.36 2.33 -3.07
C THR A 115 -14.15 3.00 -2.45
N LEU A 116 -13.03 2.27 -2.30
CA LEU A 116 -11.79 2.82 -1.78
C LEU A 116 -11.19 3.88 -2.71
N GLN A 117 -11.31 3.68 -4.03
CA GLN A 117 -10.90 4.66 -5.02
C GLN A 117 -11.75 5.94 -4.91
N GLN A 118 -13.08 5.82 -4.81
CA GLN A 118 -13.97 6.97 -4.60
C GLN A 118 -13.67 7.72 -3.31
N LEU A 119 -13.31 7.02 -2.24
CA LEU A 119 -12.87 7.62 -0.98
C LEU A 119 -11.58 8.44 -1.18
N ASN A 120 -10.61 7.88 -1.91
CA ASN A 120 -9.36 8.56 -2.22
C ASN A 120 -9.57 9.79 -3.10
N ASP A 121 -10.50 9.73 -4.06
CA ASP A 121 -10.74 10.83 -4.98
C ASP A 121 -11.54 11.96 -4.30
N SER A 122 -12.56 11.62 -3.51
CA SER A 122 -13.37 12.60 -2.77
C SER A 122 -12.58 13.36 -1.68
N MET A 123 -11.69 12.68 -0.96
CA MET A 123 -10.83 13.32 0.05
C MET A 123 -9.46 13.76 -0.50
N GLY A 124 -9.21 13.55 -1.80
CA GLY A 124 -7.91 13.84 -2.41
C GLY A 124 -6.74 13.15 -1.70
N MET A 125 -6.92 11.90 -1.26
CA MET A 125 -5.94 11.07 -0.57
C MET A 125 -5.34 10.01 -1.51
N CYS A 126 -4.38 9.24 -1.01
CA CYS A 126 -3.73 8.14 -1.73
C CYS A 126 -3.59 6.91 -0.83
N LEU A 127 -4.66 6.55 -0.13
CA LEU A 127 -4.70 5.40 0.77
C LEU A 127 -4.62 4.10 -0.03
N TYR A 128 -3.51 3.36 0.12
CA TYR A 128 -3.24 2.05 -0.49
C TYR A 128 -3.43 2.01 -2.03
N LEU A 129 -2.62 2.83 -2.72
CA LEU A 129 -2.52 2.86 -4.18
C LEU A 129 -2.26 1.46 -4.75
N ASP A 130 -3.20 1.01 -5.56
CA ASP A 130 -3.11 -0.13 -6.48
C ASP A 130 -3.07 -1.54 -5.86
N SER A 131 -4.22 -1.90 -5.31
CA SER A 131 -4.75 -3.26 -5.14
C SER A 131 -4.20 -4.33 -6.09
N LYS A 132 -4.21 -4.05 -7.41
CA LYS A 132 -4.15 -5.11 -8.43
C LYS A 132 -2.81 -5.81 -8.49
N ALA A 133 -1.79 -5.22 -7.89
CA ALA A 133 -0.44 -5.60 -8.20
C ALA A 133 0.39 -5.98 -6.94
N LEU A 134 -0.10 -5.63 -5.72
CA LEU A 134 0.16 -6.36 -4.48
C LEU A 134 -0.11 -7.88 -4.64
N TYR A 135 -1.10 -8.20 -5.47
CA TYR A 135 -1.48 -9.54 -5.88
C TYR A 135 -0.38 -10.28 -6.66
N GLN A 136 0.48 -9.58 -7.42
CA GLN A 136 1.51 -10.20 -8.26
C GLN A 136 2.82 -10.45 -7.52
N THR A 137 3.19 -9.61 -6.54
CA THR A 137 4.44 -9.76 -5.78
C THR A 137 4.53 -11.02 -4.93
N ALA A 138 3.39 -11.58 -4.48
CA ALA A 138 3.35 -12.86 -3.76
C ALA A 138 3.76 -14.06 -4.64
N ARG A 139 3.77 -13.91 -5.98
CA ARG A 139 4.31 -14.94 -6.90
C ARG A 139 5.84 -14.90 -7.04
N ARG A 140 6.48 -13.75 -6.81
CA ARG A 140 7.93 -13.59 -7.03
C ARG A 140 8.80 -14.05 -5.85
N THR A 141 8.31 -13.98 -4.62
CA THR A 141 9.11 -14.37 -3.44
C THR A 141 9.38 -15.87 -3.31
N LYS A 142 8.77 -16.73 -4.13
CA LYS A 142 9.14 -18.15 -4.24
C LYS A 142 10.10 -18.47 -5.38
N ARG A 143 10.41 -17.53 -6.30
CA ARG A 143 11.32 -17.76 -7.44
C ARG A 143 11.94 -16.44 -7.93
N GLN A 144 13.01 -15.98 -7.29
CA GLN A 144 14.17 -15.34 -7.94
C GLN A 144 15.18 -14.90 -6.86
N PRO A 145 16.47 -15.27 -6.96
CA PRO A 145 17.51 -14.67 -6.15
C PRO A 145 17.61 -13.17 -6.50
N VAL A 146 17.63 -12.32 -5.47
CA VAL A 146 17.80 -10.88 -5.64
C VAL A 146 19.19 -10.63 -6.25
N PRO A 147 19.32 -9.97 -7.40
CA PRO A 147 20.64 -9.63 -7.91
C PRO A 147 21.32 -8.67 -6.92
N ARG A 148 22.51 -9.05 -6.44
CA ARG A 148 23.39 -8.15 -5.70
C ARG A 148 23.71 -6.98 -6.62
N VAL A 149 23.25 -5.78 -6.27
CA VAL A 149 23.80 -4.55 -6.84
C VAL A 149 25.27 -4.49 -6.38
N ARG A 150 26.20 -4.82 -7.27
CA ARG A 150 27.62 -4.49 -7.07
C ARG A 150 27.73 -2.98 -7.24
N PHE A 151 28.09 -2.30 -6.17
CA PHE A 151 28.61 -0.95 -6.28
C PHE A 151 30.00 -1.06 -6.94
N PRO A 152 30.34 -0.21 -7.93
CA PRO A 152 31.68 -0.18 -8.47
C PRO A 152 32.65 0.18 -7.34
N ASP A 153 33.67 -0.65 -7.16
CA ASP A 153 34.74 -0.41 -6.22
C ASP A 153 35.39 0.94 -6.57
N ALA A 154 35.47 1.82 -5.58
CA ALA A 154 36.20 3.07 -5.71
C ALA A 154 37.68 2.72 -5.89
N SER A 155 38.15 2.80 -7.13
CA SER A 155 39.57 2.75 -7.46
C SER A 155 40.26 3.91 -6.74
N LEU A 156 41.19 3.56 -5.85
CA LEU A 156 42.18 4.47 -5.29
C LEU A 156 42.97 5.12 -6.43
N GLN A 157 42.97 6.46 -6.46
CA GLN A 157 44.08 7.27 -6.94
C GLN A 157 44.79 7.82 -5.71
#